data_AF-A0A4Z1PLD6-F1
#
_entry.id   AF-A0A4Z1PLD6-F1
#
_cell.length_a   1.000
_cell.length_b   1.000
_cell.length_c   1.000
_cell.angle_alpha   90.00
_cell.angle_beta   90.00
_cell.angle_gamma   90.00
#
_symmetry.space_group_name_H-M   'P 1'
#
loop_
_entity.id
_entity.type
_entity.pdbx_description
1 polymer ?
#
loop_
_entity_poly.entity_id
_entity_poly.type
_entity_poly.pdbx_seq_one_letter_code
_entity_poly.pdbx_strand_id
1 'polypeptide(L)'
;MSTPGTKRKREGSSKKAFSVGPSNLPDGTYKRKNDKIKQDLIHKAKIKKEFAKVKARHDAENPAPKPTIPAEDAESSQEAQEPVSLELHPDRQARLDKDEASPEPEQVREPVRKKQRKPRQDPFSKEAEAARKRKEEAAQRQHEYEENQRHRSEALAQRERMRKAMQKARTPGRDGKRKLGRESGFLLEKVKKLVSNGGG
;
A
#
# COMPACT_ATOMS: atom_id res chain seq x y z
N MET A 1 15.44 -55.14 -54.74
CA MET A 1 14.18 -55.40 -54.02
C MET A 1 13.41 -54.10 -53.87
N SER A 2 12.12 -54.15 -54.16
CA SER A 2 11.17 -53.04 -54.26
C SER A 2 10.47 -52.79 -52.93
N THR A 3 10.37 -51.52 -52.51
CA THR A 3 9.10 -50.90 -52.06
C THR A 3 9.22 -49.37 -52.12
N PRO A 4 8.38 -48.67 -52.90
CA PRO A 4 8.23 -47.21 -52.79
C PRO A 4 7.17 -46.85 -51.72
N GLY A 5 7.57 -46.03 -50.75
CA GLY A 5 6.67 -45.45 -49.75
C GLY A 5 5.72 -44.42 -50.37
N THR A 6 4.42 -44.69 -50.26
CA THR A 6 3.31 -43.95 -50.87
C THR A 6 3.19 -42.51 -50.36
N LYS A 7 3.31 -41.53 -51.26
CA LYS A 7 2.87 -40.15 -51.04
C LYS A 7 1.34 -40.11 -50.97
N ARG A 8 0.77 -40.03 -49.75
CA ARG A 8 -0.66 -39.75 -49.56
C ARG A 8 -0.95 -38.30 -50.00
N LYS A 9 -1.42 -38.15 -51.23
CA LYS A 9 -2.06 -36.95 -51.78
C LYS A 9 -3.29 -36.64 -50.91
N ARG A 10 -3.25 -35.56 -50.11
CA ARG A 10 -4.44 -35.09 -49.38
C ARG A 10 -5.35 -34.42 -50.38
N GLU A 11 -6.34 -35.16 -50.86
CA GLU A 11 -7.40 -34.60 -51.70
C GLU A 11 -8.28 -33.65 -50.87
N GLY A 12 -8.51 -32.46 -51.43
CA GLY A 12 -9.60 -31.55 -51.09
C GLY A 12 -9.74 -31.14 -49.62
N SER A 13 -9.00 -30.11 -49.18
CA SER A 13 -9.48 -29.31 -48.05
C SER A 13 -10.71 -28.52 -48.51
N SER A 14 -11.89 -29.12 -48.43
CA SER A 14 -13.13 -28.35 -48.52
C SER A 14 -13.04 -27.25 -47.46
N LYS A 15 -13.16 -26.00 -47.91
CA LYS A 15 -13.14 -24.83 -47.01
C LYS A 15 -14.27 -25.08 -46.01
N LYS A 16 -13.93 -25.37 -44.76
CA LYS A 16 -14.92 -25.57 -43.69
C LYS A 16 -15.82 -24.34 -43.69
N ALA A 17 -17.12 -24.54 -43.91
CA ALA A 17 -18.12 -23.49 -43.79
C ALA A 17 -17.96 -22.81 -42.42
N PHE A 18 -18.33 -21.53 -42.32
CA PHE A 18 -18.13 -20.72 -41.12
C PHE A 18 -18.80 -21.40 -39.92
N SER A 19 -18.00 -22.07 -39.10
CA SER A 19 -18.47 -22.77 -37.90
C SER A 19 -18.61 -21.74 -36.79
N VAL A 20 -19.85 -21.34 -36.53
CA VAL A 20 -20.21 -20.49 -35.39
C VAL A 20 -20.43 -21.36 -34.16
N GLY A 21 -19.37 -22.06 -33.75
CA GLY A 21 -19.33 -22.79 -32.49
C GLY A 21 -18.92 -21.88 -31.32
N PRO A 22 -19.16 -22.26 -30.06
CA PRO A 22 -18.74 -21.49 -28.87
C PRO A 22 -17.23 -21.18 -28.81
N SER A 23 -16.42 -21.89 -29.59
CA SER A 23 -14.99 -21.64 -29.81
C SER A 23 -14.67 -20.48 -30.76
N ASN A 24 -15.63 -20.07 -31.60
CA ASN A 24 -15.52 -19.03 -32.63
C ASN A 24 -16.50 -17.86 -32.41
N LEU A 25 -17.36 -17.93 -31.38
CA LEU A 25 -18.09 -16.75 -30.92
C LEU A 25 -17.09 -15.75 -30.33
N PRO A 26 -17.31 -14.44 -30.48
CA PRO A 26 -16.49 -13.45 -29.81
C PRO A 26 -16.61 -13.65 -28.31
N ASP A 27 -15.64 -14.36 -27.73
CA ASP A 27 -15.38 -14.38 -26.30
C ASP A 27 -15.47 -12.94 -25.81
N GLY A 28 -16.42 -12.69 -24.90
CA GLY A 28 -16.88 -11.35 -24.57
C GLY A 28 -15.73 -10.36 -24.36
N THR A 29 -15.97 -9.08 -24.61
CA THR A 29 -14.98 -7.99 -24.62
C THR A 29 -14.00 -8.00 -23.43
N TYR A 30 -14.40 -8.53 -22.28
CA TYR A 30 -13.59 -8.69 -21.08
C TYR A 30 -12.67 -9.93 -21.05
N LYS A 31 -13.02 -11.05 -21.68
CA LYS A 31 -12.18 -12.27 -21.65
C LYS A 31 -10.87 -12.06 -22.41
N ARG A 32 -10.93 -11.42 -23.59
CA ARG A 32 -9.72 -11.03 -24.36
C ARG A 32 -8.80 -10.11 -23.57
N LYS A 33 -9.37 -9.14 -22.84
CA LYS A 33 -8.60 -8.23 -21.97
C LYS A 33 -7.94 -9.01 -20.84
N ASN A 34 -8.67 -9.89 -20.16
CA ASN A 34 -8.13 -10.71 -19.07
C ASN A 34 -7.02 -11.64 -19.55
N ASP A 35 -7.19 -12.27 -20.71
CA ASP A 35 -6.18 -13.15 -21.29
C ASP A 35 -4.95 -12.35 -21.73
N LYS A 36 -5.13 -11.17 -22.34
CA LYS A 36 -4.02 -10.24 -22.64
C LYS A 36 -3.27 -9.82 -21.39
N ILE A 37 -3.97 -9.45 -20.32
CA ILE A 37 -3.37 -9.06 -19.02
C ILE A 37 -2.57 -10.23 -18.45
N LYS A 38 -3.11 -11.45 -18.47
CA LYS A 38 -2.41 -12.65 -17.99
C LYS A 38 -1.14 -12.91 -18.81
N GLN A 39 -1.24 -12.87 -20.13
CA GLN A 39 -0.08 -13.09 -21.01
C GLN A 39 1.00 -12.02 -20.81
N ASP A 40 0.62 -10.75 -20.67
CA ASP A 40 1.55 -9.65 -20.40
C ASP A 40 2.26 -9.82 -19.04
N LEU A 41 1.53 -10.24 -18.01
CA LEU A 41 2.10 -10.48 -16.68
C LEU A 41 3.08 -11.66 -16.68
N ILE A 42 2.73 -12.74 -17.39
CA ILE A 42 3.62 -13.90 -17.59
C ILE A 42 4.89 -13.48 -18.36
N HIS A 43 4.74 -12.68 -19.43
CA HIS A 43 5.85 -12.21 -20.24
C HIS A 43 6.81 -11.32 -19.44
N LYS A 44 6.29 -10.34 -18.70
CA LYS A 44 7.07 -9.49 -17.78
C LYS A 44 7.83 -10.32 -16.75
N ALA A 45 7.20 -11.35 -16.18
CA ALA A 45 7.86 -12.24 -15.22
C ALA A 45 9.00 -13.05 -15.87
N LYS A 46 8.83 -13.52 -17.11
CA LYS A 46 9.89 -14.21 -17.87
C LYS A 46 11.08 -13.29 -18.14
N ILE A 47 10.83 -12.08 -18.66
CA ILE A 47 11.87 -11.08 -18.89
C ILE A 47 12.63 -10.78 -17.61
N LYS A 48 11.93 -10.55 -16.49
CA LYS A 48 12.59 -10.29 -15.19
C LYS A 48 13.47 -11.45 -14.74
N LYS A 49 13.04 -12.69 -14.93
CA LYS A 49 13.83 -13.88 -14.60
C LYS A 49 15.08 -13.99 -15.48
N GLU A 50 14.95 -13.79 -16.78
CA GLU A 50 16.08 -13.81 -17.71
C GLU A 50 17.07 -12.66 -17.42
N PHE A 51 16.55 -11.45 -17.20
CA PHE A 51 17.35 -10.31 -16.80
C PHE A 51 18.10 -10.56 -15.49
N ALA A 52 17.45 -11.12 -14.47
CA ALA A 52 18.10 -11.46 -13.22
C ALA A 52 19.23 -12.49 -13.41
N LYS A 53 19.05 -13.47 -14.31
CA LYS A 53 20.11 -14.44 -14.65
C LYS A 53 21.30 -13.78 -15.35
N VAL A 54 21.04 -12.93 -16.34
CA VAL A 54 22.09 -12.19 -17.06
C VAL A 54 22.82 -11.25 -16.12
N LYS A 55 22.09 -10.53 -15.27
CA LYS A 55 22.66 -9.64 -14.25
C LYS A 55 23.54 -10.41 -13.27
N ALA A 56 23.08 -11.55 -12.74
CA ALA A 56 23.89 -12.36 -11.84
C ALA A 56 25.18 -12.89 -12.50
N ARG A 57 25.12 -13.24 -13.79
CA ARG A 57 26.33 -13.61 -14.56
C ARG A 57 27.27 -12.41 -14.73
N HIS A 58 26.72 -11.26 -15.12
CA HIS A 58 27.49 -10.03 -15.28
C HIS A 58 28.14 -9.59 -13.96
N ASP A 59 27.43 -9.64 -12.84
CA ASP A 59 27.94 -9.28 -11.51
C ASP A 59 29.02 -10.28 -11.03
N ALA A 60 28.97 -11.55 -11.48
CA ALA A 60 30.00 -12.55 -11.20
C ALA A 60 31.25 -12.38 -12.09
N GLU A 61 31.08 -11.98 -13.34
CA GLU A 61 32.16 -11.75 -14.31
C GLU A 61 32.84 -10.39 -14.11
N ASN A 62 32.08 -9.37 -13.74
CA ASN A 62 32.53 -8.04 -13.38
C ASN A 62 32.06 -7.69 -11.96
N PRO A 63 32.74 -8.18 -10.90
CA PRO A 63 32.44 -7.74 -9.55
C PRO A 63 32.79 -6.25 -9.44
N ALA A 64 31.77 -5.39 -9.49
CA ALA A 64 31.96 -3.98 -9.18
C ALA A 64 32.57 -3.85 -7.77
N PRO A 65 33.52 -2.93 -7.54
CA PRO A 65 34.05 -2.68 -6.20
C PRO A 65 32.88 -2.26 -5.31
N LYS A 66 32.63 -3.05 -4.25
CA LYS A 66 31.64 -2.73 -3.23
C LYS A 66 32.00 -1.35 -2.66
N PRO A 67 31.08 -0.37 -2.56
CA PRO A 67 31.35 0.83 -1.79
C PRO A 67 31.48 0.41 -0.32
N THR A 68 32.70 0.39 0.19
CA THR A 68 32.98 0.31 1.62
C THR A 68 32.42 1.56 2.27
N ILE A 69 31.24 1.44 2.87
CA ILE A 69 30.78 2.37 3.89
C ILE A 69 31.47 1.89 5.18
N PRO A 70 32.40 2.66 5.78
CA PRO A 70 32.93 2.31 7.09
C PRO A 70 31.80 2.45 8.11
N ALA A 71 31.41 1.33 8.71
CA ALA A 71 30.67 1.31 9.96
C ALA A 71 31.73 1.47 11.06
N GLU A 72 31.88 2.70 11.54
CA GLU A 72 32.80 3.05 12.61
C GLU A 72 32.05 3.00 13.95
N ASP A 73 32.24 1.91 14.67
CA ASP A 73 32.07 1.81 16.11
C ASP A 73 32.98 0.70 16.68
N ALA A 74 33.69 1.06 17.76
CA ALA A 74 34.44 0.26 18.73
C ALA A 74 35.85 -0.26 18.33
N GLU A 75 36.93 0.37 18.83
CA GLU A 75 37.57 0.01 20.11
C GLU A 75 38.83 0.84 20.45
N SER A 76 38.79 1.44 21.66
CA SER A 76 39.85 1.61 22.67
C SER A 76 41.34 1.69 22.26
N SER A 77 41.96 2.84 22.55
CA SER A 77 43.35 2.92 22.99
C SER A 77 43.48 4.02 24.05
N GLN A 78 43.54 3.62 25.32
CA GLN A 78 43.86 4.47 26.46
C GLN A 78 45.36 4.39 26.75
N GLU A 79 46.07 5.51 26.63
CA GLU A 79 47.43 5.69 27.17
C GLU A 79 47.40 6.68 28.34
N ALA A 80 48.19 6.35 29.35
CA ALA A 80 48.25 6.95 30.67
C ALA A 80 48.87 8.36 30.69
N GLN A 81 48.32 9.26 31.53
CA GLN A 81 49.00 10.48 31.98
C GLN A 81 48.69 10.76 33.46
N GLU A 82 49.74 11.11 34.20
CA GLU A 82 49.81 11.34 35.65
C GLU A 82 48.96 12.53 36.14
N PRO A 83 48.55 12.60 37.43
CA PRO A 83 47.70 13.68 37.92
C PRO A 83 48.49 14.97 38.08
N VAL A 84 48.26 15.92 37.16
CA VAL A 84 48.74 17.30 37.29
C VAL A 84 48.05 17.95 38.50
N SER A 85 48.82 18.36 39.49
CA SER A 85 48.36 19.05 40.70
C SER A 85 47.54 20.30 40.34
N LEU A 86 46.29 20.33 40.78
CA LEU A 86 45.25 21.35 40.52
C LEU A 86 45.44 22.66 41.31
N GLU A 87 46.67 23.04 41.65
CA GLU A 87 46.91 24.32 42.32
C GLU A 87 46.86 25.46 41.29
N LEU A 88 45.92 26.37 41.48
CA LEU A 88 45.67 27.49 40.59
C LEU A 88 46.83 28.50 40.70
N HIS A 89 47.41 28.91 39.56
CA HIS A 89 48.54 29.85 39.53
C HIS A 89 48.19 31.16 40.28
N PRO A 90 49.10 31.74 41.07
CA PRO A 90 48.82 32.88 41.97
C PRO A 90 48.20 34.09 41.26
N ASP A 91 48.63 34.38 40.04
CA ASP A 91 48.06 35.45 39.20
C ASP A 91 46.56 35.25 38.90
N ARG A 92 46.08 34.00 38.85
CA ARG A 92 44.66 33.70 38.60
C ARG A 92 43.82 33.90 39.87
N GLN A 93 44.37 33.62 41.05
CA GLN A 93 43.73 33.94 42.34
C GLN A 93 43.61 35.44 42.56
N ALA A 94 44.68 36.20 42.31
CA ALA A 94 44.68 37.66 42.45
C ALA A 94 43.63 38.36 41.56
N ARG A 95 43.21 37.72 40.47
CA ARG A 95 42.16 38.23 39.58
C ARG A 95 40.76 37.96 40.11
N LEU A 96 40.53 36.77 40.67
CA LEU A 96 39.27 36.38 41.30
C LEU A 96 39.00 37.21 42.57
N ASP A 97 40.02 37.41 43.40
CA ASP A 97 39.90 38.23 44.62
C ASP A 97 39.55 39.69 44.31
N LYS A 98 40.01 40.20 43.15
CA LYS A 98 39.70 41.55 42.67
C LYS A 98 38.25 41.71 42.22
N ASP A 99 37.69 40.64 41.66
CA ASP A 99 36.30 40.60 41.21
C ASP A 99 35.32 40.41 42.40
N GLU A 100 35.75 39.77 43.49
CA GLU A 100 34.95 39.63 44.72
C GLU A 100 34.93 40.88 45.60
N ALA A 101 35.98 41.71 45.57
CA ALA A 101 36.13 42.85 46.48
C ALA A 101 35.30 44.12 46.13
N SER A 102 34.47 44.09 45.08
CA SER A 102 33.69 45.26 44.64
C SER A 102 32.20 44.94 44.49
N PRO A 103 31.31 45.41 45.40
CA PRO A 103 29.87 45.36 45.16
C PRO A 103 29.50 46.46 44.15
N GLU A 104 29.53 46.13 42.85
CA GLU A 104 29.05 47.03 41.79
C GLU A 104 27.52 47.18 41.84
N PRO A 105 26.98 48.40 41.61
CA PRO A 105 25.54 48.65 41.62
C PRO A 105 24.85 48.01 40.41
N GLU A 106 23.65 47.45 40.62
CA GLU A 106 22.78 46.89 39.58
C GLU A 106 22.46 47.93 38.50
N GLN A 107 23.30 47.99 37.47
CA GLN A 107 22.93 48.64 36.21
C GLN A 107 22.01 47.68 35.46
N VAL A 108 20.71 47.98 35.45
CA VAL A 108 19.72 47.32 34.60
C VAL A 108 20.13 47.54 33.14
N ARG A 109 20.87 46.57 32.58
CA ARG A 109 21.24 46.54 31.17
C ARG A 109 19.98 46.32 30.36
N GLU A 110 19.55 47.31 29.57
CA GLU A 110 18.47 47.11 28.60
C GLU A 110 18.79 45.92 27.69
N PRO A 111 17.82 45.01 27.43
CA PRO A 111 18.09 43.82 26.65
C PRO A 111 18.40 44.22 25.21
N VAL A 112 19.69 44.14 24.85
CA VAL A 112 20.19 44.29 23.49
C VAL A 112 19.32 43.42 22.57
N ARG A 113 18.61 44.04 21.62
CA ARG A 113 17.73 43.35 20.67
C ARG A 113 18.54 42.33 19.88
N LYS A 114 18.55 41.07 20.34
CA LYS A 114 19.19 39.95 19.65
C LYS A 114 18.53 39.82 18.28
N LYS A 115 19.26 40.12 17.20
CA LYS A 115 18.81 39.88 15.83
C LYS A 115 18.39 38.42 15.73
N GLN A 116 17.09 38.15 15.53
CA GLN A 116 16.59 36.79 15.41
C GLN A 116 17.24 36.11 14.21
N ARG A 117 17.93 34.99 14.45
CA ARG A 117 18.55 34.21 13.38
C ARG A 117 17.43 33.57 12.57
N LYS A 118 17.49 33.71 11.25
CA LYS A 118 16.53 33.05 10.36
C LYS A 118 16.61 31.54 10.58
N PRO A 119 15.47 30.83 10.70
CA PRO A 119 15.47 29.39 10.85
C PRO A 119 16.09 28.75 9.61
N ARG A 120 17.01 27.81 9.84
CA ARG A 120 17.60 27.00 8.76
C ARG A 120 16.53 26.03 8.25
N GLN A 121 16.48 25.83 6.95
CA GLN A 121 15.60 24.82 6.37
C GLN A 121 16.12 23.43 6.76
N ASP A 122 15.21 22.57 7.21
CA ASP A 122 15.52 21.18 7.53
C ASP A 122 15.90 20.45 6.22
N PRO A 123 17.06 19.78 6.16
CA PRO A 123 17.49 19.01 4.99
C PRO A 123 16.48 17.95 4.53
N PHE A 124 15.61 17.45 5.43
CA PHE A 124 14.65 16.39 5.12
C PHE A 124 13.22 16.89 4.88
N SER A 125 13.02 18.21 4.75
CA SER A 125 11.69 18.81 4.47
C SER A 125 10.97 18.14 3.29
N LYS A 126 11.66 17.90 2.18
CA LYS A 126 11.09 17.25 0.98
C LYS A 126 10.71 15.79 1.21
N GLU A 127 11.49 15.06 2.01
CA GLU A 127 11.21 13.66 2.33
C GLU A 127 10.03 13.55 3.30
N ALA A 128 9.93 14.45 4.28
CA ALA A 128 8.80 14.55 5.18
C ALA A 128 7.49 14.82 4.41
N GLU A 129 7.51 15.70 3.41
CA GLU A 129 6.36 15.95 2.54
C GLU A 129 5.98 14.72 1.70
N ALA A 130 6.96 14.02 1.13
CA ALA A 130 6.71 12.78 0.40
C ALA A 130 6.11 11.68 1.29
N ALA A 131 6.58 11.58 2.54
CA ALA A 131 6.04 10.65 3.53
C ALA A 131 4.60 11.01 3.92
N ARG A 132 4.28 12.30 4.07
CA ARG A 132 2.91 12.78 4.34
C ARG A 132 1.97 12.44 3.19
N LYS A 133 2.36 12.71 1.94
CA LYS A 133 1.56 12.37 0.75
C LYS A 133 1.27 10.87 0.66
N ARG A 134 2.27 10.01 0.93
CA ARG A 134 2.08 8.54 0.95
C ARG A 134 1.11 8.11 2.05
N LYS A 135 1.17 8.73 3.24
CA LYS A 135 0.23 8.46 4.34
C LYS A 135 -1.19 8.88 3.99
N GLU A 136 -1.35 10.06 3.37
CA GLU A 136 -2.65 10.57 2.92
C GLU A 136 -3.27 9.67 1.84
N GLU A 137 -2.50 9.25 0.84
CA GLU A 137 -2.98 8.33 -0.20
C GLU A 137 -3.35 6.95 0.39
N ALA A 138 -2.57 6.45 1.35
CA ALA A 138 -2.90 5.22 2.06
C ALA A 138 -4.20 5.35 2.87
N ALA A 139 -4.40 6.48 3.55
CA ALA A 139 -5.61 6.76 4.30
C ALA A 139 -6.83 6.89 3.39
N GLN A 140 -6.70 7.56 2.23
CA GLN A 140 -7.77 7.65 1.22
C GLN A 140 -8.16 6.26 0.72
N ARG A 141 -7.18 5.41 0.37
CA ARG A 141 -7.43 4.03 -0.05
C ARG A 141 -8.12 3.21 1.04
N GLN A 142 -7.75 3.40 2.31
CA GLN A 142 -8.41 2.74 3.44
C GLN A 142 -9.86 3.22 3.59
N HIS A 143 -10.09 4.53 3.55
CA HIS A 143 -11.43 5.11 3.61
C HIS A 143 -12.33 4.59 2.48
N GLU A 144 -11.84 4.55 1.24
CA GLU A 144 -12.59 3.98 0.11
C GLU A 144 -12.91 2.50 0.31
N TYR A 145 -11.96 1.73 0.86
CA TYR A 145 -12.20 0.32 1.18
C TYR A 145 -13.27 0.16 2.28
N GLU A 146 -13.20 0.96 3.34
CA GLU A 146 -14.16 0.95 4.43
C GLU A 146 -15.57 1.33 3.97
N GLU A 147 -15.72 2.39 3.18
CA GLU A 147 -17.01 2.80 2.63
C GLU A 147 -17.61 1.72 1.70
N ASN A 148 -16.78 1.11 0.85
CA ASN A 148 -17.22 -0.02 0.02
C ASN A 148 -17.65 -1.23 0.86
N GLN A 149 -16.93 -1.52 1.94
CA GLN A 149 -17.28 -2.60 2.86
C GLN A 149 -18.57 -2.30 3.63
N ARG A 150 -18.76 -1.05 4.09
CA ARG A 150 -20.00 -0.59 4.73
C ARG A 150 -21.18 -0.78 3.80
N HIS A 151 -21.10 -0.26 2.58
CA HIS A 151 -22.17 -0.41 1.59
C HIS A 151 -22.49 -1.90 1.29
N ARG A 152 -21.46 -2.75 1.15
CA ARG A 152 -21.66 -4.20 0.98
C ARG A 152 -22.32 -4.83 2.21
N SER A 153 -21.87 -4.47 3.41
CA SER A 153 -22.41 -5.01 4.66
C SER A 153 -23.88 -4.62 4.86
N GLU A 154 -24.24 -3.39 4.52
CA GLU A 154 -25.63 -2.90 4.58
C GLU A 154 -26.51 -3.64 3.58
N ALA A 155 -26.06 -3.80 2.33
CA ALA A 155 -26.79 -4.55 1.32
C ALA A 155 -27.00 -6.02 1.73
N LEU A 156 -25.97 -6.66 2.32
CA LEU A 156 -26.08 -8.02 2.86
C LEU A 156 -27.04 -8.09 4.05
N ALA A 157 -26.96 -7.13 4.98
CA ALA A 157 -27.84 -7.06 6.14
C ALA A 157 -29.31 -6.85 5.72
N GLN A 158 -29.57 -5.97 4.74
CA GLN A 158 -30.90 -5.79 4.17
C GLN A 158 -31.41 -7.08 3.52
N ARG A 159 -30.57 -7.75 2.73
CA ARG A 159 -30.92 -9.04 2.11
C ARG A 159 -31.22 -10.11 3.16
N GLU A 160 -30.45 -10.16 4.24
CA GLU A 160 -30.65 -11.10 5.33
C GLU A 160 -31.95 -10.81 6.09
N ARG A 161 -32.24 -9.53 6.37
CA ARG A 161 -33.52 -9.08 6.97
C ARG A 161 -34.70 -9.51 6.11
N MET A 162 -34.65 -9.26 4.79
CA MET A 162 -35.71 -9.68 3.86
C MET A 162 -35.83 -11.21 3.80
N ARG A 163 -34.71 -11.94 3.80
CA ARG A 163 -34.70 -13.40 3.83
C ARG A 163 -35.35 -13.95 5.09
N LYS A 164 -35.01 -13.40 6.27
CA LYS A 164 -35.60 -13.76 7.56
C LYS A 164 -37.10 -13.45 7.59
N ALA A 165 -37.52 -12.29 7.08
CA ALA A 165 -38.93 -11.93 6.94
C ALA A 165 -39.69 -12.91 6.03
N MET A 166 -39.14 -13.26 4.86
CA MET A 166 -39.72 -14.27 3.98
C MET A 166 -39.81 -15.65 4.62
N GLN A 167 -38.77 -16.08 5.33
CA GLN A 167 -38.79 -17.36 6.06
C GLN A 167 -39.90 -17.36 7.11
N LYS A 168 -40.00 -16.28 7.91
CA LYS A 168 -41.05 -16.12 8.94
C LYS A 168 -42.45 -16.10 8.34
N ALA A 169 -42.63 -15.44 7.20
CA ALA A 169 -43.87 -15.40 6.42
C ALA A 169 -44.25 -16.80 5.90
N ARG A 170 -43.29 -17.54 5.34
CA ARG A 170 -43.52 -18.89 4.79
C ARG A 170 -43.72 -19.97 5.87
N THR A 171 -43.30 -19.72 7.11
CA THR A 171 -43.39 -20.70 8.20
C THR A 171 -44.86 -20.88 8.65
N PRO A 172 -45.47 -22.06 8.44
CA PRO A 172 -46.86 -22.29 8.81
C PRO A 172 -47.08 -22.27 10.33
N GLY A 173 -48.33 -22.02 10.75
CA GLY A 173 -48.74 -22.13 12.15
C GLY A 173 -48.79 -23.58 12.64
N ARG A 174 -49.12 -23.78 13.92
CA ARG A 174 -49.32 -25.11 14.51
C ARG A 174 -50.42 -25.91 13.78
N ASP A 175 -51.40 -25.21 13.22
CA ASP A 175 -52.49 -25.79 12.41
C ASP A 175 -52.09 -26.04 10.94
N GLY A 176 -50.82 -25.87 10.58
CA GLY A 176 -50.31 -26.05 9.21
C GLY A 176 -50.68 -24.93 8.22
N LYS A 177 -51.61 -24.04 8.59
CA LYS A 177 -52.05 -22.90 7.76
C LYS A 177 -51.06 -21.74 7.80
N ARG A 178 -50.91 -21.04 6.67
CA ARG A 178 -50.15 -19.78 6.59
C ARG A 178 -50.86 -18.68 7.38
N LYS A 179 -50.08 -17.84 8.06
CA LYS A 179 -50.59 -16.74 8.90
C LYS A 179 -50.41 -15.42 8.18
N LEU A 180 -51.48 -14.89 7.60
CA LEU A 180 -51.46 -13.64 6.82
C LEU A 180 -50.85 -12.44 7.58
N GLY A 181 -51.05 -12.38 8.90
CA GLY A 181 -50.44 -11.34 9.76
C GLY A 181 -48.91 -11.38 9.85
N ARG A 182 -48.26 -12.51 9.50
CA ARG A 182 -46.79 -12.60 9.38
C ARG A 182 -46.31 -12.23 7.98
N GLU A 183 -47.18 -12.33 6.99
CA GLU A 183 -46.90 -12.07 5.58
C GLU A 183 -47.11 -10.59 5.22
N SER A 184 -47.99 -9.90 5.95
CA SER A 184 -48.38 -8.50 5.69
C SER A 184 -47.20 -7.54 5.57
N GLY A 185 -46.23 -7.58 6.49
CA GLY A 185 -45.06 -6.70 6.45
C GLY A 185 -44.20 -6.88 5.20
N PHE A 186 -43.93 -8.12 4.80
CA PHE A 186 -43.18 -8.43 3.58
C PHE A 186 -43.94 -8.04 2.31
N LEU A 187 -45.27 -8.29 2.29
CA LEU A 187 -46.15 -7.89 1.19
C LEU A 187 -46.15 -6.36 1.00
N LEU A 188 -46.24 -5.59 2.08
CA LEU A 188 -46.19 -4.13 2.04
C LEU A 188 -44.84 -3.63 1.50
N GLU A 189 -43.72 -4.19 1.96
CA GLU A 189 -42.38 -3.81 1.49
C GLU A 189 -42.18 -4.14 0.00
N LYS A 190 -42.74 -5.27 -0.46
CA LYS A 190 -42.74 -5.67 -1.87
C LYS A 190 -43.59 -4.73 -2.74
N VAL A 191 -44.78 -4.35 -2.28
CA VAL A 191 -45.63 -3.36 -2.97
C VAL A 191 -44.92 -2.01 -3.03
N LYS A 192 -44.34 -1.54 -1.91
CA LYS A 192 -43.55 -0.29 -1.88
C LYS A 192 -42.43 -0.30 -2.92
N LYS A 193 -41.71 -1.41 -3.04
CA LYS A 193 -40.65 -1.57 -4.06
C LYS A 193 -41.20 -1.58 -5.49
N LEU A 194 -42.33 -2.25 -5.74
CA LEU A 194 -42.97 -2.24 -7.05
C LEU A 194 -43.48 -0.85 -7.44
N VAL A 195 -44.05 -0.10 -6.50
CA VAL A 195 -44.51 1.27 -6.73
C VAL A 195 -43.33 2.22 -6.97
N SER A 196 -42.23 2.12 -6.19
CA SER A 196 -41.03 2.94 -6.43
C SER A 196 -40.28 2.59 -7.73
N ASN A 197 -40.31 1.33 -8.18
CA ASN A 197 -39.63 0.91 -9.41
C ASN A 197 -40.52 0.95 -10.67
N GLY A 198 -41.85 0.95 -10.52
CA GLY A 198 -42.83 0.88 -11.61
C GLY A 198 -43.74 2.12 -11.72
N GLY A 199 -43.53 3.14 -10.89
CA GLY A 199 -44.20 4.44 -10.95
C GLY A 199 -43.38 5.51 -11.67
N GLY A 200 -42.76 5.14 -12.79
CA GLY A 200 -42.09 6.05 -13.73
C GLY A 200 -42.79 6.03 -15.08
#